data_AF-A0A9E4KCS4-F1
#
_entry.id   AF-A0A9E4KCS4-F1
#
_cell.length_a   1.000
_cell.length_b   1.000
_cell.length_c   1.000
_cell.angle_alpha   90.00
_cell.angle_beta   90.00
_cell.angle_gamma   90.00
#
_symmetry.space_group_name_H-M   'P 1'
#
loop_
_entity.id
_entity.type
_entity.pdbx_description
1 polymer ?
#
loop_
_entity_poly.entity_id
_entity_poly.type
_entity_poly.pdbx_seq_one_letter_code
_entity_poly.pdbx_strand_id
1 'polypeptide(L)' 'VLHLLKTLQQRGATRGMASLCIGGGQGGAMLLEVAK' A
#
# COMPACT_ATOMS: atom_id res chain seq x y z
N VAL A 1 -4.46 -2.28 2.26
CA VAL A 1 -3.73 -2.90 1.12
C VAL A 1 -4.58 -2.95 -0.15
N LEU A 2 -5.70 -3.68 -0.19
CA LEU A 2 -6.52 -3.83 -1.42
C LEU A 2 -6.95 -2.49 -2.05
N HIS A 3 -7.33 -1.50 -1.22
CA HIS A 3 -7.67 -0.16 -1.69
C HIS A 3 -6.50 0.50 -2.45
N LEU A 4 -5.27 0.42 -1.90
CA LEU A 4 -4.08 0.96 -2.56
C LEU A 4 -3.83 0.28 -3.92
N LEU A 5 -3.91 -1.05 -4.00
CA LEU A 5 -3.74 -1.77 -5.28
C LEU A 5 -4.78 -1.33 -6.32
N LYS A 6 -6.05 -1.20 -5.94
CA LYS A 6 -7.13 -0.70 -6.80
C LYS A 6 -6.85 0.73 -7.28
N THR A 7 -6.39 1.61 -6.39
CA THR A 7 -6.03 2.99 -6.72
C THR A 7 -4.83 3.06 -7.67
N LEU A 8 -3.80 2.22 -7.45
CA LEU A 8 -2.64 2.15 -8.34
C LEU A 8 -3.05 1.72 -9.76
N GLN A 9 -3.89 0.69 -9.88
CA GLN A 9 -4.44 0.26 -11.17
C GLN A 9 -5.24 1.38 -11.87
N GLN A 10 -6.14 2.06 -11.15
CA GLN A 10 -6.93 3.17 -11.71
C GLN A 10 -6.08 4.35 -12.18
N ARG A 11 -4.93 4.59 -11.52
CA ARG A 11 -4.02 5.69 -11.84
C ARG A 11 -2.91 5.29 -12.82
N GLY A 12 -2.87 4.04 -13.29
CA GLY A 12 -1.76 3.53 -14.10
C GLY A 12 -0.40 3.57 -13.37
N ALA A 13 -0.41 3.57 -12.04
CA ALA A 13 0.79 3.65 -11.21
C ALA A 13 1.33 2.26 -10.88
N THR A 14 2.65 2.14 -10.76
CA THR A 14 3.31 0.83 -10.64
C THR A 14 3.59 0.43 -9.20
N ARG A 15 3.94 1.39 -8.33
CA ARG A 15 4.35 1.13 -6.94
C ARG A 15 3.62 2.04 -5.96
N GLY A 16 3.39 1.54 -4.75
CA GLY A 16 2.87 2.32 -3.64
C GLY A 16 3.18 1.69 -2.31
N MET A 17 3.09 2.47 -1.23
CA MET A 17 3.29 1.99 0.13
C MET A 17 2.00 2.08 0.93
N ALA A 18 1.64 1.01 1.63
CA ALA A 18 0.63 1.04 2.68
C ALA A 18 1.33 1.04 4.04
N SER A 19 0.94 1.93 4.95
CA SER A 19 1.45 2.01 6.31
C SER A 19 0.33 2.02 7.35
N LEU A 20 0.65 1.58 8.56
CA LEU A 20 -0.27 1.47 9.69
C LEU A 20 0.47 1.81 10.98
N CYS A 21 -0.12 2.68 11.80
CA CYS A 21 0.26 2.87 13.19
C CYS A 21 -0.54 1.92 14.08
N ILE A 22 0.12 1.30 15.06
CA ILE A 22 -0.50 0.38 16.02
C ILE A 22 -0.28 0.96 17.43
N GLY A 23 -1.32 0.95 18.25
CA GLY A 23 -1.22 1.39 19.65
C GLY A 23 -0.08 0.70 20.41
N GLY A 24 0.50 1.40 21.38
CA GLY A 24 1.69 0.90 22.09
C GLY A 24 3.02 1.13 21.36
N GLY A 25 3.06 2.01 20.37
CA GLY A 25 4.30 2.47 19.72
C GLY A 25 4.80 1.59 18.58
N GLN A 26 3.96 0.71 18.04
CA GLN A 26 4.32 -0.18 16.94
C GLN A 26 3.80 0.34 15.60
N GLY A 27 4.31 -0.25 14.51
CA GLY A 27 3.83 0.06 13.17
C GLY A 27 4.25 -0.98 12.15
N GLY A 28 3.66 -0.89 10.97
CA GLY A 28 3.99 -1.73 9.83
C GLY A 28 3.93 -0.93 8.53
N ALA A 29 4.74 -1.35 7.56
CA ALA A 29 4.73 -0.81 6.20
C ALA A 29 4.88 -1.94 5.18
N MET A 30 4.21 -1.78 4.04
CA MET A 30 4.29 -2.71 2.92
C MET A 30 4.52 -1.94 1.63
N LEU A 31 5.64 -2.22 0.97
CA LEU A 31 5.88 -1.80 -0.40
C LEU A 31 5.14 -2.77 -1.33
N LEU A 32 4.31 -2.22 -2.22
CA LEU A 32 3.51 -2.98 -3.17
C LEU A 32 3.88 -2.59 -4.58
N GLU A 33 3.88 -3.58 -5.46
CA GLU A 33 3.98 -3.41 -6.90
C GLU A 33 2.75 -4.07 -7.55
N VAL A 34 2.18 -3.41 -8.56
CA VAL A 34 1.04 -3.96 -9.31
C VAL A 34 1.55 -5.06 -10.24
N ALA A 35 1.06 -6.29 -10.05
CA ALA A 35 1.29 -7.37 -11.00
C ALA A 35 0.62 -7.05 -12.34
N LYS A 36 1.39 -7.13 -13.43
CA LYS A 36 0.89 -6.98 -14.80
C LYS A 36 0.11 -8.21 -15.26
#